data_AF-A0A6N3CCB4-F1
#
_entry.id   AF-A0A6N3CCB4-F1
#
_cell.length_a   1.000
_cell.length_b   1.000
_cell.length_c   1.000
_cell.angle_alpha   90.00
_cell.angle_beta   90.00
_cell.angle_gamma   90.00
#
_symmetry.space_group_name_H-M   'P 1'
#
loop_
_entity.id
_entity.type
_entity.pdbx_description
1 polymer ?
#
loop_
_entity_poly.entity_id
_entity_poly.type
_entity_poly.pdbx_seq_one_letter_code
_entity_poly.pdbx_strand_id
1 'polypeptide(L)'
;MCAFLGLFSAMRYPYFFSLMNIIAMKEVEKNEIKRLSDRLDAIRHQQAALSLVESAEKYAELEKEKATLEAEIERLRTQYSQKLSKEAQKLVNMPFKRAITKKEQADLGKLKKSVRGIVVVHPMTALGREMGLKEMTGFAKSEF
;
A
#
# COMPACT_ATOMS: atom_id res chain seq x y z
N MET A 1 1.29 -24.48 -48.78
CA MET A 1 2.36 -23.50 -49.03
C MET A 1 2.13 -22.26 -48.16
N CYS A 2 3.23 -21.72 -47.61
CA CYS A 2 3.40 -20.41 -46.97
C CYS A 2 2.68 -20.21 -45.61
N ALA A 3 3.30 -20.35 -44.44
CA ALA A 3 4.49 -19.66 -43.90
C ALA A 3 4.32 -18.14 -43.73
N PHE A 4 3.85 -17.73 -42.55
CA PHE A 4 4.02 -16.39 -41.95
C PHE A 4 3.99 -16.62 -40.43
N LEU A 5 5.07 -17.09 -39.80
CA LEU A 5 6.12 -16.22 -39.26
C LEU A 5 5.57 -14.87 -38.76
N GLY A 6 4.75 -14.94 -37.72
CA GLY A 6 4.39 -13.79 -36.90
C GLY A 6 5.02 -13.93 -35.52
N LEU A 7 6.33 -13.73 -35.45
CA LEU A 7 7.08 -13.43 -34.23
C LEU A 7 6.52 -12.13 -33.60
N PHE A 8 5.32 -12.18 -33.03
CA PHE A 8 4.70 -11.01 -32.40
C PHE A 8 5.19 -10.89 -30.96
N SER A 9 6.44 -10.45 -30.85
CA SER A 9 6.95 -9.62 -29.77
C SER A 9 6.60 -10.06 -28.33
N ALA A 10 7.39 -11.00 -27.80
CA ALA A 10 7.65 -11.15 -26.36
C ALA A 10 8.45 -9.95 -25.76
N MET A 11 8.36 -8.76 -26.36
CA MET A 11 9.01 -7.52 -25.94
C MET A 11 7.97 -6.41 -25.77
N ARG A 12 6.97 -6.62 -24.91
CA ARG A 12 6.03 -5.54 -24.57
C ARG A 12 5.72 -5.57 -23.09
N TYR A 13 6.41 -4.69 -22.37
CA TYR A 13 6.29 -4.31 -20.95
C TYR A 13 7.19 -5.06 -19.95
N PRO A 14 8.51 -4.77 -19.92
CA PRO A 14 9.35 -5.07 -18.75
C PRO A 14 8.86 -4.38 -17.46
N TYR A 15 8.01 -3.36 -17.59
CA TYR A 15 7.41 -2.64 -16.46
C TYR A 15 6.28 -3.39 -15.75
N PHE A 16 5.60 -4.35 -16.40
CA PHE A 16 4.48 -5.05 -15.77
C PHE A 16 4.95 -6.00 -14.66
N PHE A 17 6.08 -6.67 -14.87
CA PHE A 17 6.71 -7.54 -13.86
C PHE A 17 7.28 -6.73 -12.68
N SER A 18 7.86 -5.55 -12.96
CA SER A 18 8.36 -4.64 -11.92
C SER A 18 7.23 -4.03 -11.07
N LEU A 19 6.11 -3.64 -11.70
CA LEU A 19 4.95 -3.11 -10.98
C LEU A 19 4.27 -4.19 -10.12
N MET A 20 4.20 -5.44 -10.60
CA MET A 20 3.65 -6.57 -9.85
C MET A 20 4.46 -6.87 -8.58
N ASN A 21 5.79 -6.78 -8.65
CA ASN A 21 6.67 -6.96 -7.48
C ASN A 21 6.53 -5.82 -6.45
N ILE A 22 6.28 -4.59 -6.87
CA ILE A 22 6.07 -3.45 -5.94
C ILE A 22 4.71 -3.56 -5.23
N ILE A 23 3.67 -4.05 -5.93
CA ILE A 23 2.35 -4.30 -5.33
C ILE A 23 2.45 -5.46 -4.33
N ALA A 24 3.15 -6.53 -4.69
CA ALA A 24 3.39 -7.67 -3.80
C ALA A 24 4.15 -7.26 -2.52
N MET A 25 5.20 -6.44 -2.61
CA MET A 25 5.91 -5.97 -1.41
C MET A 25 5.04 -5.11 -0.47
N LYS A 26 4.16 -4.25 -1.02
CA LYS A 26 3.23 -3.44 -0.21
C LYS A 26 2.15 -4.26 0.48
N GLU A 27 1.72 -5.36 -0.13
CA GLU A 27 0.75 -6.28 0.46
C GLU A 27 1.39 -7.15 1.55
N VAL A 28 2.63 -7.61 1.35
CA VAL A 28 3.36 -8.40 2.35
C VAL A 28 3.53 -7.62 3.65
N GLU A 29 3.97 -6.36 3.60
CA GLU A 29 4.15 -5.54 4.82
C GLU A 29 2.83 -5.29 5.56
N LYS A 30 1.74 -5.04 4.83
CA LYS A 30 0.41 -4.88 5.42
C LYS A 30 -0.12 -6.18 6.02
N ASN A 31 0.14 -7.31 5.36
CA ASN A 31 -0.24 -8.63 5.85
C ASN A 31 0.55 -9.02 7.09
N GLU A 32 1.83 -8.65 7.16
CA GLU A 32 2.67 -8.86 8.34
C GLU A 32 2.15 -8.05 9.54
N ILE A 33 1.83 -6.77 9.33
CA ILE A 33 1.20 -5.91 10.36
C ILE A 33 -0.13 -6.51 10.82
N LYS A 34 -0.96 -7.01 9.89
CA LYS A 34 -2.23 -7.65 10.23
C LYS A 34 -2.02 -8.91 11.07
N ARG A 35 -1.09 -9.78 10.68
CA ARG A 35 -0.74 -11.00 11.45
C ARG A 35 -0.25 -10.68 12.86
N LEU A 36 0.63 -9.69 13.00
CA LEU A 36 1.13 -9.25 14.31
C LEU A 36 0.01 -8.65 15.17
N SER A 37 -0.91 -7.89 14.55
CA SER A 37 -2.09 -7.34 15.22
C SER A 37 -3.06 -8.42 15.67
N ASP A 38 -3.36 -9.42 14.83
CA ASP A 38 -4.25 -10.53 15.15
C ASP A 38 -3.66 -11.39 16.29
N ARG A 39 -2.33 -11.57 16.31
CA ARG A 39 -1.61 -12.25 17.41
C ARG A 39 -1.69 -11.46 18.72
N LEU A 40 -1.55 -10.14 18.65
CA LEU A 40 -1.66 -9.26 19.82
C LEU A 40 -3.08 -9.23 20.38
N ASP A 41 -4.09 -9.25 19.52
CA ASP A 41 -5.50 -9.34 19.92
C ASP A 41 -5.81 -10.68 20.59
N ALA A 42 -5.29 -11.79 20.05
CA ALA A 42 -5.38 -13.11 20.67
C ALA A 42 -4.75 -13.13 22.08
N ILE A 43 -3.58 -12.49 22.26
CA ILE A 43 -2.94 -12.37 23.58
C ILE A 43 -3.80 -11.54 24.54
N ARG A 44 -4.38 -10.42 24.09
CA ARG A 44 -5.29 -9.60 24.93
C ARG A 44 -6.54 -10.37 25.33
N HIS A 45 -7.11 -11.16 24.41
CA HIS A 45 -8.24 -12.05 24.72
C HIS A 45 -7.86 -13.17 25.69
N GLN A 46 -6.66 -13.75 25.57
CA GLN A 46 -6.13 -14.73 26.53
C GLN A 46 -5.92 -14.10 27.91
N GLN A 47 -5.38 -12.88 27.98
CA GLN A 47 -5.22 -12.13 29.23
C GLN A 47 -6.57 -11.82 29.90
N ALA A 48 -7.60 -11.50 29.11
CA ALA A 48 -8.95 -11.25 29.63
C ALA A 48 -9.66 -12.52 30.12
N ALA A 49 -9.32 -13.68 29.55
CA ALA A 49 -9.84 -14.99 29.99
C ALA A 49 -9.10 -15.55 31.22
N LEU A 50 -7.87 -15.09 31.49
CA LEU A 50 -7.08 -15.48 32.66
C LEU A 50 -7.48 -14.65 33.89
N SER A 51 -7.89 -15.33 34.97
CA SER A 51 -8.12 -14.67 36.26
C SER A 51 -6.78 -14.23 36.87
N LEU A 52 -6.67 -12.95 37.26
CA LEU A 52 -5.47 -12.31 37.83
C LEU A 52 -4.85 -13.07 39.03
N VAL A 53 -5.61 -13.96 39.66
CA VAL A 53 -5.26 -14.62 40.93
C VAL A 53 -4.50 -15.94 40.73
N GLU A 54 -4.71 -16.68 39.64
CA GLU A 54 -4.14 -18.03 39.48
C GLU A 54 -2.90 -18.08 38.56
N SER A 55 -2.54 -16.98 37.90
CA SER A 55 -1.56 -17.00 36.79
C SER A 55 -0.71 -15.73 36.69
N ALA A 56 -0.26 -15.20 37.83
CA ALA A 56 0.56 -13.98 37.89
C ALA A 56 1.88 -14.09 37.08
N GLU A 57 2.52 -15.25 37.08
CA GLU A 57 3.75 -15.49 36.31
C GLU A 57 3.48 -15.46 34.79
N LYS A 58 2.40 -16.11 34.33
CA LYS A 58 1.99 -16.10 32.92
C LYS A 58 1.54 -14.71 32.47
N TYR A 59 0.94 -13.92 33.34
CA TYR A 59 0.57 -12.54 33.03
C TYR A 59 1.82 -11.67 32.78
N ALA A 60 2.87 -11.84 33.60
CA ALA A 60 4.13 -11.12 33.44
C ALA A 60 4.87 -11.51 32.14
N GLU A 61 4.76 -12.75 31.69
CA GLU A 61 5.30 -13.20 30.40
C GLU A 61 4.52 -12.60 29.22
N LEU A 62 3.19 -12.61 29.27
CA LEU A 62 2.33 -12.06 28.21
C LEU A 62 2.49 -10.54 28.07
N GLU A 63 2.70 -9.80 29.16
CA GLU A 63 2.99 -8.36 29.08
C GLU A 63 4.35 -8.07 28.42
N LYS A 64 5.37 -8.92 28.65
CA LYS A 64 6.65 -8.80 27.93
C LYS A 64 6.48 -9.09 26.44
N GLU A 65 5.72 -10.12 26.06
CA GLU A 65 5.46 -10.45 24.66
C GLU A 65 4.61 -9.37 23.96
N LYS A 66 3.63 -8.78 24.67
CA LYS A 66 2.86 -7.64 24.16
C LYS A 66 3.75 -6.42 23.92
N ALA A 67 4.63 -6.08 24.85
CA ALA A 67 5.54 -4.95 24.70
C ALA A 67 6.51 -5.13 23.51
N THR A 68 7.00 -6.35 23.27
CA THR A 68 7.86 -6.62 22.10
C THR A 68 7.07 -6.57 20.79
N LEU A 69 5.84 -7.08 20.76
CA LEU A 69 4.95 -6.99 19.59
C LEU A 69 4.55 -5.55 19.28
N GLU A 70 4.23 -4.74 20.30
CA GLU A 70 3.90 -3.31 20.13
C GLU A 70 5.11 -2.53 19.58
N ALA A 71 6.30 -2.77 20.12
CA ALA A 71 7.53 -2.16 19.62
C ALA A 71 7.82 -2.54 18.16
N GLU A 72 7.59 -3.80 17.77
CA GLU A 72 7.78 -4.25 16.39
C GLU A 72 6.74 -3.65 15.44
N ILE A 73 5.48 -3.55 15.87
CA ILE A 73 4.41 -2.88 15.11
C ILE A 73 4.76 -1.40 14.90
N GLU A 74 5.26 -0.69 15.91
CA GLU A 74 5.67 0.71 15.79
C GLU A 74 6.85 0.89 14.83
N ARG A 75 7.83 -0.01 14.86
CA ARG A 75 8.93 -0.04 13.88
C ARG A 75 8.43 -0.21 12.46
N LEU A 76 7.57 -1.19 12.23
CA LEU A 76 6.97 -1.45 10.91
C LEU A 76 6.10 -0.28 10.44
N ARG A 77 5.32 0.34 11.33
CA ARG A 77 4.53 1.56 11.02
C ARG A 77 5.42 2.72 10.61
N THR A 78 6.54 2.92 11.31
CA THR A 78 7.50 3.98 11.00
C THR A 78 8.15 3.75 9.63
N GLN A 79 8.57 2.52 9.34
CA GLN A 79 9.11 2.16 8.03
C GLN A 79 8.07 2.36 6.91
N TYR A 80 6.83 1.99 7.16
CA TYR A 80 5.73 2.19 6.21
C TYR A 80 5.48 3.68 5.95
N SER A 81 5.41 4.52 6.98
CA SER A 81 5.25 5.97 6.85
C SER A 81 6.40 6.62 6.09
N GLN A 82 7.65 6.21 6.36
CA GLN A 82 8.81 6.71 5.60
C GLN A 82 8.73 6.35 4.11
N LYS A 83 8.27 5.15 3.76
CA LYS A 83 8.05 4.74 2.37
C LYS A 83 6.93 5.55 1.72
N LEU A 84 5.82 5.76 2.42
CA LEU A 84 4.71 6.59 1.95
C LEU A 84 5.15 8.03 1.69
N SER A 85 5.93 8.62 2.60
CA SER A 85 6.48 9.97 2.43
C SER A 85 7.38 10.08 1.18
N LYS A 86 8.27 9.10 0.95
CA LYS A 86 9.10 9.05 -0.26
C LYS A 86 8.28 8.93 -1.55
N GLU A 87 7.17 8.20 -1.51
CA GLU A 87 6.24 8.10 -2.64
C GLU A 87 5.46 9.40 -2.86
N ALA A 88 4.95 10.01 -1.79
CA ALA A 88 4.28 11.30 -1.84
C ALA A 88 5.21 12.37 -2.45
N GLN A 89 6.48 12.41 -2.04
CA GLN A 89 7.46 13.34 -2.60
C GLN A 89 7.65 13.15 -4.12
N LYS A 90 7.68 11.89 -4.59
CA LYS A 90 7.77 11.59 -6.03
C LYS A 90 6.54 12.09 -6.80
N LEU A 91 5.35 12.01 -6.19
CA LEU A 91 4.10 12.49 -6.80
C LEU A 91 4.04 14.02 -6.83
N VAL A 92 4.47 14.69 -5.76
CA VAL A 92 4.55 16.16 -5.69
C VAL A 92 5.55 16.72 -6.70
N ASN A 93 6.66 16.01 -6.92
CA ASN A 93 7.68 16.39 -7.89
C ASN A 93 7.24 16.22 -9.36
N MET A 94 6.08 15.62 -9.64
CA MET A 94 5.58 15.52 -11.01
C MET A 94 5.00 16.88 -11.47
N PRO A 95 5.28 17.29 -12.72
CA PRO A 95 4.90 18.62 -13.20
C PRO A 95 3.39 18.79 -13.43
N PHE A 96 2.69 17.74 -13.87
CA PHE A 96 1.26 17.81 -14.18
C PHE A 96 0.45 17.10 -13.10
N LYS A 97 -0.32 17.89 -12.35
CA LYS A 97 -1.25 17.43 -11.31
C LYS A 97 -2.58 18.14 -11.45
N ARG A 98 -3.67 17.38 -11.50
CA ARG A 98 -5.04 17.93 -11.51
C ARG A 98 -6.04 16.94 -10.95
N ALA A 99 -7.13 17.47 -10.41
CA ALA A 99 -8.28 16.67 -10.01
C ALA A 99 -8.96 16.08 -11.25
N ILE A 100 -9.30 14.79 -11.18
CA ILE A 100 -10.00 14.07 -12.25
C ILE A 100 -11.49 14.36 -12.12
N THR A 101 -12.11 14.78 -13.22
CA THR A 101 -13.55 15.04 -13.25
C THR A 101 -14.36 13.74 -13.29
N LYS A 102 -15.64 13.77 -12.89
CA LYS A 102 -16.52 12.58 -12.92
C LYS A 102 -16.62 11.93 -14.30
N LYS A 103 -16.53 12.72 -15.38
CA LYS A 103 -16.54 12.23 -16.77
C LYS A 103 -15.27 11.41 -17.07
N GLU A 104 -14.12 11.90 -16.63
CA GLU A 104 -12.84 11.24 -16.81
C GLU A 104 -12.66 10.05 -15.87
N GLN A 105 -13.36 10.05 -14.73
CA GLN A 105 -13.46 8.89 -13.86
C GLN A 105 -14.22 7.73 -14.52
N ALA A 106 -15.21 8.01 -15.37
CA ALA A 106 -15.89 6.98 -16.16
C ALA A 106 -14.97 6.44 -17.28
N ASP A 107 -14.20 7.32 -17.91
CA ASP A 107 -13.28 6.99 -19.01
C ASP A 107 -11.83 6.70 -18.56
N LEU A 108 -11.63 6.19 -17.33
CA LEU A 108 -10.29 5.87 -16.81
C LEU A 108 -9.50 4.95 -17.74
N GLY A 109 -10.18 4.06 -18.45
CA GLY A 109 -9.56 3.16 -19.43
C GLY A 109 -8.95 3.89 -20.63
N LYS A 110 -9.59 4.98 -21.11
CA LYS A 110 -9.07 5.82 -22.18
C LYS A 110 -7.94 6.71 -21.66
N LEU A 111 -8.14 7.31 -20.48
CA LEU A 111 -7.16 8.20 -19.86
C LEU A 111 -5.82 7.49 -19.57
N LYS A 112 -5.84 6.27 -19.02
CA LYS A 112 -4.63 5.46 -18.78
C LYS A 112 -3.92 5.02 -20.07
N LYS A 113 -4.63 4.96 -21.20
CA LYS A 113 -4.05 4.63 -22.52
C LYS A 113 -3.43 5.85 -23.19
N SER A 114 -4.09 7.00 -23.09
CA SER A 114 -3.60 8.27 -23.63
C SER A 114 -2.39 8.79 -22.85
N VAL A 115 -2.42 8.70 -21.52
CA VAL A 115 -1.36 9.20 -20.63
C VAL A 115 -0.65 8.00 -20.03
N ARG A 116 0.41 7.54 -20.69
CA ARG A 116 1.20 6.40 -20.20
C ARG A 116 1.89 6.77 -18.89
N GLY A 117 1.57 6.04 -17.82
CA GLY A 117 2.17 6.23 -16.50
C GLY A 117 1.45 7.24 -15.61
N ILE A 118 0.18 7.58 -15.89
CA ILE A 118 -0.64 8.35 -14.95
C ILE A 118 -0.83 7.58 -13.64
N VAL A 119 -0.56 8.26 -12.52
CA VAL A 119 -0.83 7.75 -11.17
C VAL A 119 -2.07 8.44 -10.63
N VAL A 120 -3.10 7.66 -10.29
CA VAL A 120 -4.35 8.18 -9.74
C VAL A 120 -4.40 7.89 -8.25
N VAL A 121 -4.60 8.94 -7.45
CA VAL A 121 -4.69 8.85 -5.99
C VAL A 121 -6.12 9.18 -5.56
N HIS A 122 -6.69 8.31 -4.74
CA HIS A 122 -7.99 8.54 -4.11
C HIS A 122 -7.84 9.33 -2.80
N PRO A 123 -8.79 10.23 -2.47
CA PRO A 123 -8.73 11.06 -1.26
C PRO A 123 -8.75 10.23 0.02
N MET A 124 -9.42 9.07 0.01
CA MET A 124 -9.52 8.20 1.19
C MET A 124 -8.30 7.31 1.44
N THR A 125 -7.33 7.27 0.51
CA THR A 125 -6.11 6.45 0.67
C THR A 125 -5.18 7.06 1.71
N ALA A 126 -4.27 6.25 2.29
CA ALA A 126 -3.27 6.75 3.24
C ALA A 126 -2.49 7.94 2.66
N LEU A 127 -2.04 7.82 1.40
CA LEU A 127 -1.38 8.91 0.66
C LEU A 127 -2.30 10.13 0.45
N GLY A 128 -3.57 9.90 0.08
CA GLY A 128 -4.53 10.98 -0.12
C GLY A 128 -4.81 11.78 1.15
N ARG A 129 -4.90 11.10 2.30
CA ARG A 129 -5.09 11.73 3.62
C ARG A 129 -3.86 12.53 4.05
N GLU A 130 -2.66 11.96 3.89
CA GLU A 130 -1.41 12.67 4.20
C GLU A 130 -1.20 13.92 3.34
N MET A 131 -1.58 13.85 2.05
CA MET A 131 -1.49 14.99 1.14
C MET A 131 -2.68 15.96 1.20
N GLY A 132 -3.70 15.69 2.04
CA GLY A 132 -4.89 16.54 2.17
C GLY A 132 -5.76 16.62 0.91
N LEU A 133 -5.71 15.61 0.04
CA LEU A 133 -6.50 15.58 -1.19
C LEU A 133 -7.99 15.37 -0.88
N LYS A 134 -8.84 16.28 -1.36
CA LYS A 134 -10.31 16.18 -1.22
C LYS A 134 -10.97 15.44 -2.39
N GLU A 135 -10.33 15.47 -3.54
CA GLU A 135 -10.84 14.89 -4.79
C GLU A 135 -9.85 13.88 -5.37
N MET A 136 -10.34 13.00 -6.23
CA MET A 136 -9.48 12.06 -6.97
C MET A 136 -8.50 12.86 -7.82
N THR A 137 -7.21 12.69 -7.56
CA THR A 137 -6.17 13.49 -8.22
C THR A 137 -5.29 12.60 -9.08
N GLY A 138 -5.06 13.03 -10.32
CA GLY A 138 -4.11 12.40 -11.23
C GLY A 138 -2.76 13.12 -11.17
N PHE A 139 -1.68 12.34 -11.23
CA PHE A 139 -0.31 12.82 -11.38
C PHE A 139 0.31 12.20 -12.63
N ALA A 140 0.93 13.02 -13.47
CA ALA A 140 1.60 12.55 -14.68
C ALA A 140 2.84 13.38 -15.02
N LYS A 141 3.70 12.78 -15.86
CA LYS A 141 4.85 13.46 -16.47
C LYS A 141 4.48 14.25 -17.72
N SER A 142 3.34 13.94 -18.32
CA SER A 142 2.81 14.58 -19.53
C SER A 142 1.51 15.28 -19.20
N GLU A 143 1.18 16.33 -19.95
CA GLU A 143 -0.07 17.05 -19.82
C GLU A 143 -1.26 16.13 -20.14
N PHE A 144 -2.34 16.29 -19.38
CA PHE A 144 -3.58 15.55 -19.56
C PHE A 144 -4.77 16.36 -19.08
#